data_AF-A0A8D8XJZ9-F1
#
_entry.id   AF-A0A8D8XJZ9-F1
#
_cell.length_a   1.000
_cell.length_b   1.000
_cell.length_c   1.000
_cell.angle_alpha   90.00
_cell.angle_beta   90.00
_cell.angle_gamma   90.00
#
_symmetry.space_group_name_H-M   'P 1'
#
loop_
_entity.id
_entity.type
_entity.pdbx_description
1 polymer ?
#
loop_
_entity_poly.entity_id
_entity_poly.type
_entity_poly.pdbx_seq_one_letter_code
_entity_poly.pdbx_strand_id
1 'polypeptide(L)'
;MENWRSVLDITRFFMKDDKSIINELIDKKLIKGLTRCYKCRVPQELRRHQSFKGNYGAFCKKCKRYSKLTKNTFFENTGVSYEIIMCILWCWCSHLSVQAAENMLNDVSHNTIVQYYRYFRYVLTYI
;
A
#
# COMPACT_ATOMS: atom_id res chain seq x y z
N MET A 1 -16.59 -9.58 -3.91
CA MET A 1 -15.42 -8.98 -4.57
C MET A 1 -15.87 -7.68 -5.20
N GLU A 2 -15.48 -6.54 -4.63
CA GLU A 2 -15.76 -5.25 -5.26
C GLU A 2 -14.94 -5.13 -6.55
N ASN A 3 -15.61 -4.84 -7.66
CA ASN A 3 -15.01 -4.65 -8.97
C ASN A 3 -14.42 -3.23 -9.01
N TRP A 4 -13.10 -3.09 -9.02
CA TRP A 4 -12.40 -1.80 -9.22
C TRP A 4 -12.42 -1.42 -10.71
N ARG A 5 -13.62 -1.33 -11.29
CA ARG A 5 -13.80 -1.20 -12.75
C ARG A 5 -13.90 0.25 -13.21
N SER A 6 -14.11 1.21 -12.31
CA SER A 6 -14.26 2.62 -12.67
C SER A 6 -13.14 3.49 -12.10
N VAL A 7 -12.79 4.55 -12.82
CA VAL A 7 -11.91 5.63 -12.33
C VAL A 7 -12.40 6.13 -10.97
N LEU A 8 -13.72 6.17 -10.75
CA LEU A 8 -14.37 6.62 -9.52
C LEU A 8 -14.01 5.76 -8.30
N ASP A 9 -13.81 4.46 -8.46
CA ASP A 9 -13.45 3.58 -7.34
C ASP A 9 -12.04 3.89 -6.82
N ILE A 10 -11.16 4.31 -7.74
CA ILE A 10 -9.83 4.75 -7.39
C ILE A 10 -9.84 6.14 -6.80
N THR A 11 -10.62 7.06 -7.38
CA THR A 11 -10.76 8.40 -6.80
C THR A 11 -11.29 8.31 -5.38
N ARG A 12 -12.25 7.41 -5.10
CA ARG A 12 -12.74 7.13 -3.75
C ARG A 12 -11.66 6.59 -2.82
N PHE A 13 -10.80 5.68 -3.29
CA PHE A 13 -9.67 5.21 -2.51
C PHE A 13 -8.72 6.36 -2.14
N PHE A 14 -8.48 7.30 -3.07
CA PHE A 14 -7.64 8.47 -2.83
C PHE A 14 -8.26 9.56 -1.97
N MET A 15 -9.59 9.59 -1.86
CA MET A 15 -10.29 10.52 -0.95
C MET A 15 -10.32 10.02 0.51
N LYS A 16 -9.88 8.78 0.76
CA LYS A 16 -9.81 8.24 2.12
C LYS A 16 -8.65 8.88 2.87
N ASP A 17 -8.87 9.14 4.15
CA ASP A 17 -7.78 9.51 5.04
C ASP A 17 -6.81 8.33 5.25
N ASP A 18 -5.55 8.63 5.61
CA ASP A 18 -4.51 7.63 5.86
C ASP A 18 -4.98 6.44 6.72
N LYS A 19 -5.82 6.68 7.74
CA LYS A 19 -6.28 5.61 8.64
C LYS A 19 -7.21 4.64 7.91
N SER A 20 -8.12 5.19 7.10
CA SER A 20 -9.06 4.42 6.30
C SER A 20 -8.34 3.58 5.24
N ILE A 21 -7.31 4.13 4.60
CA ILE A 21 -6.44 3.38 3.68
C ILE A 21 -5.76 2.21 4.40
N ILE A 22 -5.15 2.47 5.56
CA ILE A 22 -4.46 1.42 6.33
C ILE A 22 -5.41 0.30 6.77
N ASN A 23 -6.61 0.65 7.26
CA ASN A 23 -7.60 -0.34 7.65
C ASN A 23 -8.01 -1.23 6.47
N GLU A 24 -8.26 -0.64 5.30
CA GLU A 24 -8.62 -1.40 4.11
C GLU A 24 -7.48 -2.32 3.65
N LEU A 25 -6.23 -1.87 3.70
CA LEU A 25 -5.06 -2.70 3.37
C LEU A 25 -4.90 -3.86 4.36
N ILE A 26 -5.24 -3.67 5.64
CA ILE A 26 -5.27 -4.73 6.66
C ILE A 26 -6.38 -5.73 6.36
N ASP A 27 -7.59 -5.25 6.07
CA ASP A 27 -8.77 -6.09 5.81
C ASP A 27 -8.59 -6.96 4.57
N LYS A 28 -7.98 -6.39 3.52
CA LYS A 28 -7.60 -7.13 2.30
C LYS A 28 -6.34 -7.98 2.46
N LYS A 29 -5.72 -8.01 3.66
CA LYS A 29 -4.49 -8.75 3.98
C LYS A 29 -3.29 -8.37 3.09
N LEU A 30 -3.25 -7.14 2.59
CA LEU A 30 -2.17 -6.60 1.78
C LEU A 30 -1.00 -6.10 2.65
N ILE A 31 -1.32 -5.70 3.88
CA ILE A 31 -0.33 -5.42 4.93
C ILE A 31 -0.64 -6.23 6.19
N LYS A 32 0.30 -6.25 7.14
CA LYS A 32 0.13 -7.00 8.38
C LYS A 32 -0.98 -6.40 9.23
N GLY A 33 -1.91 -7.25 9.67
CA GLY A 33 -2.92 -6.88 10.66
C GLY A 33 -2.35 -6.63 12.07
N LEU A 34 -3.20 -6.07 12.94
CA LEU A 34 -2.84 -5.83 14.33
C LEU A 34 -2.76 -7.16 15.09
N THR A 35 -1.56 -7.51 15.55
CA THR A 35 -1.30 -8.73 16.31
C THR A 35 -1.03 -8.46 17.78
N ARG A 36 -0.85 -9.51 18.58
CA ARG A 36 -0.29 -9.37 19.93
C ARG A 36 1.18 -8.98 19.86
N CYS A 37 1.61 -8.10 20.76
CA CYS A 37 3.02 -7.73 20.89
C CYS A 37 3.88 -8.97 21.18
N TYR A 38 4.99 -9.13 20.46
CA TYR A 38 5.88 -10.30 20.61
C TYR A 38 6.42 -10.45 22.05
N LYS A 39 6.74 -9.33 22.71
CA LYS A 39 7.28 -9.30 24.08
C LYS A 39 6.18 -9.30 25.14
N CYS A 40 5.16 -8.47 24.97
CA CYS A 40 4.17 -8.21 26.02
C CYS A 40 2.91 -9.07 25.93
N ARG A 41 2.69 -9.75 24.80
CA ARG A 41 1.52 -10.58 24.48
C ARG A 41 0.15 -9.88 24.56
N VAL A 42 0.11 -8.57 24.81
CA VAL A 42 -1.10 -7.74 24.75
C VAL A 42 -1.43 -7.34 23.31
N PRO A 43 -2.72 -7.12 22.97
CA PRO A 43 -3.12 -6.57 21.68
C PRO A 43 -2.39 -5.26 21.35
N GLN A 44 -2.01 -5.10 20.09
CA GLN A 44 -1.47 -3.84 19.58
C GLN A 44 -2.59 -2.97 19.04
N GLU A 45 -2.33 -1.67 18.99
CA GLU A 45 -3.25 -0.66 18.46
C GLU A 45 -2.63 0.04 17.28
N LEU A 46 -3.49 0.47 16.36
CA LEU A 46 -3.07 1.32 15.25
C LEU A 46 -2.83 2.75 15.77
N ARG A 47 -1.59 3.24 15.65
CA ARG A 47 -1.24 4.59 16.09
C ARG A 47 -0.35 5.31 15.08
N ARG A 48 -0.52 6.63 14.97
CA ARG A 48 0.27 7.47 14.06
C ARG A 48 1.77 7.39 14.38
N HIS A 49 2.57 7.29 13.33
CA HIS A 49 4.02 7.32 13.37
C HIS A 49 4.56 7.86 12.03
N GLN A 50 5.03 9.11 12.01
CA GLN A 50 5.34 9.85 10.77
C GLN A 50 6.40 9.18 9.88
N SER A 51 7.35 8.45 10.46
CA SER A 51 8.40 7.79 9.66
C SER A 51 7.98 6.44 9.07
N PHE A 52 6.75 5.99 9.32
CA PHE A 52 6.24 4.73 8.75
C PHE A 52 5.40 5.03 7.51
N LYS A 53 5.41 4.09 6.56
CA LYS A 53 4.62 4.22 5.34
C LYS A 53 3.13 4.29 5.66
N GLY A 54 2.46 5.32 5.12
CA GLY A 54 1.08 5.67 5.44
C GLY A 54 0.90 6.19 6.87
N ASN A 55 1.96 6.70 7.50
CA ASN A 55 1.92 7.40 8.79
C ASN A 55 1.36 6.61 9.98
N TYR A 56 1.26 5.28 9.90
CA TYR A 56 0.75 4.43 10.99
C TYR A 56 1.64 3.22 11.28
N GLY A 57 1.61 2.77 12.54
CA GLY A 57 2.27 1.56 13.00
C GLY A 57 1.46 0.82 14.06
N ALA A 58 1.82 -0.45 14.27
CA ALA A 58 1.26 -1.24 15.36
C ALA A 58 2.00 -0.91 16.66
N PHE A 59 1.31 -0.24 17.58
CA PHE A 59 1.80 0.26 18.86
C PHE A 59 1.41 -0.67 20.01
N CYS A 60 2.35 -0.99 20.88
CA CYS A 60 2.07 -1.72 22.12
C CYS A 60 1.99 -0.76 23.30
N LYS A 61 0.82 -0.69 23.97
CA LYS A 61 0.62 0.14 25.17
C LYS A 61 1.56 -0.19 26.34
N LYS A 62 1.95 -1.45 26.51
CA LYS A 62 2.76 -1.92 27.64
C LYS A 62 4.26 -1.58 27.50
N CYS A 63 4.88 -1.92 26.37
CA CYS A 63 6.30 -1.63 26.14
C CYS A 63 6.57 -0.33 25.37
N LYS A 64 5.51 0.38 24.95
CA LYS A 64 5.57 1.64 24.20
C LYS A 64 6.35 1.54 22.87
N ARG A 65 6.46 0.33 22.29
CA ARG A 65 7.18 0.09 21.03
C ARG A 65 6.23 0.10 19.84
N TYR A 66 6.75 0.60 18.72
CA TYR A 66 6.12 0.52 17.41
C TYR A 66 6.68 -0.65 16.59
N SER A 67 5.86 -1.15 15.67
CA SER A 67 6.28 -2.11 14.65
C SER A 67 5.66 -1.73 13.31
N LYS A 68 6.45 -1.86 12.23
CA LYS A 68 6.01 -1.54 10.87
C LYS A 68 4.92 -2.53 10.43
N LEU A 69 3.86 -2.00 9.82
CA LEU A 69 2.78 -2.82 9.24
C LEU A 69 3.19 -3.47 7.91
N THR A 70 4.20 -2.90 7.24
CA THR A 70 4.72 -3.39 5.96
C THR A 70 5.68 -4.56 6.08
N LYS A 71 6.10 -4.94 7.29
CA LYS A 71 7.11 -5.98 7.48
C LYS A 71 6.63 -7.34 6.94
N ASN A 72 7.48 -7.99 6.14
CA ASN A 72 7.24 -9.22 5.40
C ASN A 72 6.04 -9.12 4.44
N THR A 73 5.85 -7.96 3.83
CA THR A 73 4.80 -7.72 2.84
C THR A 73 5.43 -7.15 1.57
N PHE A 74 4.68 -7.13 0.48
CA PHE A 74 5.06 -6.45 -0.76
C PHE A 74 5.56 -5.00 -0.53
N PHE A 75 5.02 -4.32 0.49
CA PHE A 75 5.31 -2.91 0.75
C PHE A 75 6.56 -2.64 1.62
N GLU A 76 7.29 -3.66 2.10
CA GLU A 76 8.37 -3.49 3.08
C GLU A 76 9.50 -2.59 2.56
N ASN A 77 9.91 -2.81 1.31
CA ASN A 77 11.07 -2.18 0.69
C ASN A 77 10.71 -1.28 -0.49
N THR A 78 9.43 -0.96 -0.68
CA THR A 78 9.03 -0.02 -1.73
C THR A 78 9.32 1.41 -1.28
N GLY A 79 9.93 2.23 -2.14
CA GLY A 79 10.16 3.67 -1.86
C GLY A 79 8.91 4.54 -2.06
N VAL A 80 7.82 3.92 -2.51
CA VAL A 80 6.63 4.59 -3.03
C VAL A 80 5.47 4.43 -2.05
N SER A 81 4.59 5.43 -1.96
CA SER A 81 3.41 5.38 -1.08
C SER A 81 2.41 4.30 -1.52
N TYR A 82 1.48 3.92 -0.63
CA TYR A 82 0.46 2.91 -0.98
C TYR A 82 -0.41 3.41 -2.13
N GLU A 83 -0.78 4.68 -2.08
CA GLU A 83 -1.59 5.42 -3.02
C GLU A 83 -0.98 5.34 -4.42
N ILE A 84 0.29 5.73 -4.54
CA ILE A 84 0.98 5.72 -5.83
C ILE A 84 1.08 4.30 -6.40
N ILE A 85 1.38 3.30 -5.56
CA ILE A 85 1.43 1.90 -6.02
C ILE A 85 0.08 1.45 -6.58
N MET A 86 -1.03 1.79 -5.91
CA MET A 86 -2.37 1.46 -6.40
C MET A 86 -2.69 2.19 -7.72
N CYS A 87 -2.25 3.44 -7.86
CA CYS A 87 -2.31 4.20 -9.11
C CYS A 87 -1.60 3.51 -10.26
N ILE A 88 -0.35 3.09 -10.04
CA ILE A 88 0.46 2.42 -11.07
C ILE A 88 -0.20 1.07 -11.45
N LEU A 89 -0.67 0.31 -10.46
CA LEU A 89 -1.38 -0.95 -10.69
C LEU A 89 -2.64 -0.74 -11.54
N TRP A 90 -3.42 0.30 -11.27
CA TRP A 90 -4.61 0.57 -12.06
C TRP A 90 -4.33 1.05 -13.47
N CYS A 91 -3.31 1.90 -13.66
CA CYS A 91 -2.88 2.30 -14.99
C CYS A 91 -2.52 1.06 -15.81
N TRP A 92 -1.82 0.12 -15.19
CA TRP A 92 -1.44 -1.14 -15.81
C TRP A 92 -2.65 -2.04 -16.12
N CYS A 93 -3.58 -2.21 -15.16
CA CYS A 93 -4.83 -2.96 -15.36
C CYS A 93 -5.73 -2.34 -16.43
N SER A 94 -5.64 -1.01 -16.63
CA SER A 94 -6.36 -0.27 -17.65
C SER A 94 -5.64 -0.26 -19.00
N HIS A 95 -4.54 -1.03 -19.13
CA HIS A 95 -3.72 -1.13 -20.33
C HIS A 95 -3.17 0.22 -20.85
N LEU A 96 -2.95 1.17 -19.95
CA LEU A 96 -2.28 2.41 -20.31
C LEU A 96 -0.82 2.12 -20.70
N SER A 97 -0.30 2.87 -21.66
CA SER A 97 1.14 2.85 -21.96
C SER A 97 1.92 3.47 -20.79
N VAL A 98 3.20 3.13 -20.67
CA VAL A 98 4.07 3.74 -19.65
C VAL A 98 4.06 5.27 -19.78
N GLN A 99 4.09 5.81 -21.00
CA GLN A 99 4.05 7.24 -21.25
C GLN A 99 2.73 7.87 -20.79
N ALA A 100 1.59 7.21 -21.05
CA ALA A 100 0.29 7.70 -20.62
C ALA A 100 0.16 7.67 -19.08
N ALA A 101 0.67 6.61 -18.44
CA ALA A 101 0.71 6.51 -16.99
C ALA A 101 1.63 7.57 -16.36
N GLU A 102 2.78 7.86 -16.96
CA GLU A 102 3.68 8.93 -16.52
C GLU A 102 3.00 10.30 -16.56
N ASN A 103 2.35 10.62 -17.68
CA ASN A 103 1.61 11.89 -17.82
C ASN A 103 0.42 12.00 -16.85
N MET A 104 -0.15 10.87 -16.42
CA MET A 104 -1.22 10.83 -15.43
C MET A 104 -0.69 10.94 -14.00
N LEU A 105 0.46 10.32 -13.72
CA LEU A 105 1.07 10.22 -12.40
C LEU A 105 2.25 11.18 -12.27
N ASN A 106 2.03 12.46 -12.55
CA ASN A 106 3.05 13.53 -12.67
C ASN A 106 4.22 13.51 -11.66
N ASP A 107 4.04 12.94 -10.47
CA ASP A 107 5.06 12.84 -9.41
C ASP A 107 5.83 11.50 -9.38
N VAL A 108 5.65 10.64 -10.39
CA VAL A 108 6.24 9.29 -10.46
C VAL A 108 7.18 9.20 -11.65
N SER A 109 8.45 8.87 -11.40
CA SER A 109 9.42 8.74 -12.48
C SER A 109 9.04 7.64 -13.47
N HIS A 110 9.33 7.88 -14.76
CA HIS A 110 9.20 6.89 -15.83
C HIS A 110 9.78 5.52 -15.44
N ASN A 111 11.00 5.52 -14.89
CA ASN A 111 11.71 4.31 -14.48
C ASN A 111 10.96 3.53 -13.40
N THR A 112 10.36 4.22 -12.44
CA THR A 112 9.51 3.59 -11.41
C THR A 112 8.32 2.88 -12.06
N ILE A 113 7.62 3.54 -12.99
CA ILE A 113 6.47 2.97 -13.71
C ILE A 113 6.90 1.72 -14.51
N VAL A 114 8.00 1.82 -15.27
CA VAL A 114 8.56 0.68 -16.03
C VAL A 114 8.87 -0.51 -15.12
N GLN A 115 9.51 -0.26 -13.96
CA GLN A 115 9.86 -1.31 -13.01
C GLN A 115 8.61 -2.04 -12.48
N TYR A 116 7.58 -1.30 -12.07
CA TYR A 116 6.33 -1.90 -11.59
C TYR A 116 5.58 -2.62 -12.71
N TYR A 117 5.51 -2.07 -13.92
CA TYR A 117 4.86 -2.74 -15.06
C TYR A 117 5.55 -4.08 -15.40
N ARG A 118 6.88 -4.10 -15.38
CA ARG A 118 7.66 -5.34 -15.54
C ARG A 118 7.38 -6.33 -14.41
N TYR A 119 7.34 -5.85 -13.17
CA TYR A 119 7.02 -6.67 -12.01
C TYR A 119 5.62 -7.29 -12.11
N PHE A 120 4.58 -6.51 -12.45
CA PHE A 120 3.21 -7.02 -12.60
C PHE A 120 3.10 -8.05 -13.72
N ARG A 121 3.78 -7.83 -14.84
CA ARG A 121 3.87 -8.81 -15.92
C ARG A 121 4.54 -10.10 -15.46
N TYR A 122 5.66 -10.00 -14.75
CA TYR A 122 6.35 -11.16 -14.18
C TYR A 122 5.42 -11.95 -13.25
N VAL A 123 4.77 -11.27 -12.30
CA VAL A 123 3.83 -11.91 -11.36
C VAL A 123 2.70 -12.64 -12.09
N LEU A 124 2.12 -12.06 -13.15
CA LEU A 124 1.09 -12.75 -13.93
C LEU A 124 1.59 -13.95 -14.75
N THR A 125 2.85 -13.95 -15.17
CA THR A 125 3.42 -15.06 -15.95
C THR A 125 3.78 -16.27 -15.08
N TYR A 126 4.08 -16.04 -13.80
CA TYR A 126 4.61 -17.08 -12.89
C TYR A 126 3.66 -17.44 -11.73
N ILE A 127 2.39 -17.03 -11.80
CA ILE A 127 1.28 -17.53 -10.98
C ILE A 127 0.42 -18.41 -11.87
#